data_AF-A0A3C1XEF0-F1
#
_entry.id   AF-A0A3C1XEF0-F1
#
_cell.length_a   1.000
_cell.length_b   1.000
_cell.length_c   1.000
_cell.angle_alpha   90.00
_cell.angle_beta   90.00
_cell.angle_gamma   90.00
#
_symmetry.space_group_name_H-M   'P 1'
#
loop_
_entity.id
_entity.type
_entity.pdbx_description
1 polymer ?
#
loop_
_entity_poly.entity_id
_entity_poly.type
_entity_poly.pdbx_seq_one_letter_code
_entity_poly.pdbx_strand_id
1 'polypeptide(L)' 'MTEFDRIIDRKGTFCTQWDFVEDRFGQKDLLPFTISDTDFAIPETVNTALQKRLTHPIYGYTRWNHQYFKS' A
#
# COMPACT_ATOMS: atom_id res chain seq x y z
N MET A 1 16.77 9.99 0.48
CA MET A 1 16.21 10.66 -0.72
C MET A 1 15.13 9.74 -1.25
N THR A 2 13.91 10.25 -1.44
CA THR A 2 12.79 9.42 -1.94
C THR A 2 12.85 9.44 -3.46
N GLU A 3 12.83 8.26 -4.08
CA GLU A 3 12.88 8.08 -5.53
C GLU A 3 11.45 7.83 -6.05
N PHE A 4 10.82 8.85 -6.63
CA PHE A 4 9.45 8.77 -7.17
C PHE A 4 9.40 8.33 -8.64
N ASP A 5 10.52 8.40 -9.36
CA ASP A 5 10.61 8.00 -10.77
C ASP A 5 10.69 6.48 -10.95
N ARG A 6 10.85 5.74 -9.85
CA ARG A 6 10.87 4.27 -9.88
C ARG A 6 9.47 3.75 -10.22
N ILE A 7 9.36 3.10 -11.36
CA ILE A 7 8.16 2.35 -11.76
C ILE A 7 8.06 1.07 -10.92
N ILE A 8 6.90 0.86 -10.30
CA ILE A 8 6.56 -0.35 -9.55
C ILE A 8 5.32 -0.95 -10.21
N ASP A 9 5.44 -2.17 -10.74
CA ASP A 9 4.29 -2.88 -11.30
C ASP A 9 3.34 -3.29 -10.17
N ARG A 10 2.07 -2.88 -10.31
CA ARG A 10 1.00 -3.18 -9.36
C ARG A 10 0.00 -4.21 -9.91
N LYS A 11 0.19 -4.73 -11.11
CA LYS A 11 -0.66 -5.80 -11.65
C LYS A 11 -0.48 -7.08 -10.85
N GLY A 12 -1.56 -7.83 -10.65
CA GLY A 12 -1.58 -9.05 -9.85
C GLY A 12 -1.44 -8.81 -8.35
N THR A 13 -1.58 -7.56 -7.88
CA THR A 13 -1.56 -7.21 -6.44
C THR A 13 -2.97 -7.09 -5.84
N PHE A 14 -4.00 -7.38 -6.65
CA PHE A 14 -5.42 -7.20 -6.33
C PHE A 14 -5.78 -5.74 -6.06
N CYS A 15 -5.13 -4.80 -6.76
CA CYS A 15 -5.39 -3.38 -6.59
C CYS A 15 -6.51 -2.90 -7.53
N THR A 16 -7.45 -2.13 -6.97
CA THR A 16 -8.61 -1.63 -7.73
C THR A 16 -8.23 -0.75 -8.92
N GLN A 17 -7.09 -0.04 -8.83
CA GLN A 17 -6.62 0.83 -9.89
C GLN A 17 -6.22 0.05 -11.14
N TRP A 18 -5.46 -1.04 -11.02
CA TRP A 18 -4.88 -1.75 -12.17
C TRP A 18 -5.55 -3.09 -12.49
N ASP A 19 -6.00 -3.84 -11.49
CA ASP A 19 -6.50 -5.22 -11.69
C ASP A 19 -8.00 -5.28 -11.99
N PHE A 20 -8.75 -4.23 -11.65
CA PHE A 20 -10.21 -4.17 -11.79
C PHE A 20 -10.67 -3.06 -12.74
N VAL A 21 -9.83 -2.72 -13.73
CA VAL A 21 -10.12 -1.69 -14.75
C VAL A 21 -11.31 -2.07 -15.62
N GLU A 22 -11.33 -3.30 -16.15
CA GLU A 22 -12.42 -3.77 -17.01
C GLU A 22 -13.76 -3.80 -16.26
N ASP A 23 -13.77 -4.33 -15.04
CA ASP A 23 -14.96 -4.40 -14.18
C ASP A 23 -15.59 -3.01 -14.00
N ARG A 24 -14.76 -1.97 -13.86
CA ARG A 24 -15.23 -0.60 -13.61
C ARG A 24 -15.60 0.19 -14.85
N PHE A 25 -14.86 0.00 -15.94
CA PHE A 25 -14.99 0.86 -17.14
C PHE A 25 -15.53 0.11 -18.36
N GLY A 26 -15.78 -1.20 -18.25
CA GLY A 26 -16.25 -2.05 -19.36
C GLY A 26 -15.21 -2.25 -20.46
N GLN A 27 -13.96 -1.85 -20.23
CA GLN A 27 -12.88 -1.93 -21.22
C GLN A 27 -11.57 -2.37 -20.56
N LYS A 28 -10.92 -3.37 -21.15
CA LYS A 28 -9.59 -3.85 -20.76
C LYS A 28 -8.49 -2.87 -21.15
N ASP A 29 -7.33 -3.01 -20.50
CA ASP A 29 -6.07 -2.39 -20.91
C ASP A 29 -6.07 -0.85 -20.97
N LEU A 30 -6.97 -0.20 -20.23
CA LEU A 30 -6.90 1.25 -20.02
C LEU A 30 -5.75 1.61 -19.07
N LEU A 31 -5.17 2.79 -19.27
CA LEU A 31 -4.30 3.44 -18.29
C LEU A 31 -5.17 4.10 -17.20
N PRO A 32 -5.16 3.61 -15.95
CA PRO A 32 -6.08 4.08 -14.93
C PRO A 32 -5.54 5.31 -14.19
N PHE A 33 -6.38 6.35 -14.06
CA PHE A 33 -6.07 7.61 -13.35
C PHE A 33 -7.25 8.06 -12.47
N THR A 34 -7.94 7.10 -11.86
CA THR A 34 -9.30 7.28 -11.32
C THR A 34 -9.41 7.08 -9.81
N ILE A 35 -8.39 6.52 -9.16
CA ILE A 35 -8.43 6.18 -7.72
C ILE A 35 -7.39 6.97 -6.95
N SER A 36 -7.79 7.44 -5.77
CA SER A 36 -6.96 8.29 -4.90
C SER A 36 -6.00 7.47 -4.02
N ASP A 37 -5.38 6.44 -4.58
CA ASP A 37 -4.15 5.85 -4.03
C ASP A 37 -2.95 6.26 -4.92
N THR A 38 -1.75 5.73 -4.67
CA THR A 38 -0.55 6.10 -5.42
C THR A 38 0.17 4.89 -5.97
N ASP A 39 0.95 5.10 -7.03
CA ASP A 39 1.87 4.10 -7.59
C ASP A 39 3.28 4.20 -6.97
N PHE A 40 3.39 4.80 -5.77
CA PHE A 40 4.65 4.95 -5.05
C PHE A 40 4.78 3.93 -3.93
N ALA A 41 6.01 3.50 -3.65
CA ALA A 41 6.30 2.74 -2.43
C ALA A 41 5.97 3.59 -1.19
N ILE A 42 5.49 2.93 -0.12
CA ILE A 42 5.39 3.57 1.19
C ILE A 42 6.77 4.03 1.67
N PRO A 43 6.86 5.07 2.53
CA PRO A 43 8.13 5.50 3.08
C PRO A 43 8.84 4.35 3.82
N GLU A 44 10.18 4.29 3.71
CA GLU A 44 10.98 3.21 4.32
C GLU A 44 10.76 3.11 5.84
N THR A 45 10.54 4.24 6.50
CA THR A 45 10.24 4.27 7.94
C THR A 45 8.94 3.53 8.28
N VAL A 46 7.93 3.60 7.41
CA VAL A 46 6.66 2.85 7.57
C VAL A 46 6.89 1.37 7.31
N ASN A 47 7.61 1.04 6.22
CA ASN A 47 7.94 -0.34 5.88
C ASN A 47 8.72 -1.05 7.00
N THR A 48 9.78 -0.41 7.51
CA THR A 48 10.59 -0.91 8.63
C THR A 48 9.75 -1.11 9.90
N ALA A 49 8.85 -0.18 10.23
CA ALA A 49 7.98 -0.31 11.40
C ALA A 49 7.02 -1.52 11.28
N LEU A 50 6.45 -1.74 10.09
CA LEU A 50 5.60 -2.90 9.81
C LEU A 50 6.39 -4.21 9.91
N GLN A 51 7.56 -4.29 9.27
CA GLN A 51 8.42 -5.47 9.36
C GLN A 51 8.81 -5.79 10.80
N LYS A 52 9.20 -4.78 11.59
CA LYS A 52 9.48 -4.96 13.02
C LYS A 52 8.28 -5.54 13.76
N ARG A 53 7.06 -5.04 13.49
CA ARG A 53 5.84 -5.58 14.12
C ARG A 53 5.58 -7.03 13.71
N LEU A 54 5.85 -7.39 12.46
CA LEU A 54 5.67 -8.74 11.93
C LEU A 54 6.65 -9.77 12.53
N THR A 55 7.77 -9.35 13.12
CA THR A 55 8.67 -10.26 13.85
C THR A 55 8.04 -10.87 15.11
N HIS A 56 7.01 -10.23 15.67
CA HIS A 56 6.31 -10.74 16.84
C HIS A 56 5.20 -11.73 16.41
N PRO A 57 5.22 -12.99 16.88
CA PRO A 57 4.39 -14.06 16.32
C PRO A 57 2.89 -13.97 16.71
N ILE A 58 2.53 -13.09 17.64
CA ILE A 58 1.15 -12.94 18.12
C ILE A 58 0.57 -11.60 17.64
N TYR A 59 -0.64 -11.66 17.07
CA TYR A 59 -1.39 -10.54 16.49
C TYR A 59 -2.73 -10.29 17.22
N GLY A 60 -2.69 -10.29 18.55
CA GLY A 60 -3.87 -10.03 19.39
C GLY A 60 -4.28 -8.56 19.45
N TYR A 61 -5.27 -8.27 20.32
CA TYR A 61 -5.82 -6.92 20.49
C TYR A 61 -4.74 -5.88 20.80
N THR A 62 -4.61 -4.89 19.93
CA THR A 62 -3.69 -3.77 20.08
C THR A 62 -4.50 -2.52 20.45
N ARG A 63 -4.10 -1.81 21.53
CA ARG A 63 -4.68 -0.51 21.87
C ARG A 63 -3.93 0.60 21.14
N TRP A 64 -4.58 1.25 20.16
CA TRP A 64 -4.00 2.35 19.41
C TRP A 64 -3.70 3.58 20.29
N ASN A 65 -4.52 3.79 21.33
CA ASN A 65 -4.36 4.86 22.30
C ASN A 65 -3.32 4.48 23.37
N HIS A 66 -2.08 4.22 22.96
CA HIS A 66 -0.95 3.84 23.81
C HIS A 66 0.16 4.89 23.72
N GLN A 67 0.83 5.21 24.83
CA GLN A 67 1.84 6.28 24.90
C GLN A 67 2.94 6.12 23.84
N TYR A 68 3.35 4.88 23.58
CA TYR A 68 4.32 4.53 22.54
C TYR A 68 4.00 5.10 21.14
N PHE A 69 2.72 5.21 20.77
CA PHE A 69 2.32 5.72 19.45
C PHE A 69 2.12 7.24 19.43
N LYS A 70 2.26 7.92 20.57
CA LYS A 70 2.06 9.36 20.72
C LYS A 70 3.35 10.15 20.95
N SER A 71 4.46 9.45 21.18
CA SER A 71 5.81 10.00 21.27
C SER A 71 6.49 9.95 19.92
#